data_AF-A0A3L8D4I6-F1
#
_entry.id   AF-A0A3L8D4I6-F1
#
_cell.length_a   1.000
_cell.length_b   1.000
_cell.length_c   1.000
_cell.angle_alpha   90.00
_cell.angle_beta   90.00
_cell.angle_gamma   90.00
#
_symmetry.space_group_name_H-M   'P 1'
#
loop_
_entity.id
_entity.type
_entity.pdbx_description
1 polymer ?
#
loop_
_entity_poly.entity_id
_entity_poly.type
_entity_poly.pdbx_seq_one_letter_code
_entity_poly.pdbx_strand_id
1 'polypeptide(L)'
;MKCNIVPRLIVKNIEKLRYAKKPVIYKCTRCGKGYQLETSLRRHQRLECGVEPKHECQICGKKFTYRFMLTHHMVSCRKKRALYEMVALEIGESNFETAKAAL
;
A
#
# COMPACT_ATOMS: atom_id res chain seq x y z
N MET A 1 -18.14 -3.79 4.94
CA MET A 1 -17.54 -5.05 4.44
C MET A 1 -16.44 -5.48 5.41
N LYS A 2 -16.56 -6.68 6.02
CA LYS A 2 -15.60 -7.20 7.00
C LYS A 2 -14.42 -7.83 6.27
N CYS A 3 -13.19 -7.55 6.70
CA CYS A 3 -12.03 -8.26 6.21
C CYS A 3 -11.85 -9.55 6.99
N ASN A 4 -11.73 -10.67 6.27
CA ASN A 4 -11.54 -11.99 6.87
C ASN A 4 -10.04 -12.30 7.04
N ILE A 5 -9.72 -13.05 8.08
CA ILE A 5 -8.36 -13.51 8.38
C ILE A 5 -8.13 -14.76 7.55
N VAL A 6 -7.12 -14.75 6.70
CA VAL A 6 -6.65 -15.95 6.01
C VAL A 6 -5.21 -16.20 6.43
N PRO A 7 -4.96 -17.21 7.29
CA PRO A 7 -3.60 -17.67 7.58
C PRO A 7 -3.01 -18.27 6.29
N ARG A 8 -1.85 -17.79 5.85
CA ARG A 8 -1.12 -18.42 4.75
C ARG A 8 0.04 -19.24 5.31
N LEU A 9 -0.09 -20.56 5.22
CA LEU A 9 1.02 -21.48 5.48
C LEU A 9 1.97 -21.44 4.27
N ILE A 10 3.24 -21.10 4.48
CA ILE A 10 4.27 -21.21 3.42
C ILE A 10 4.80 -22.66 3.44
N VAL A 11 3.97 -23.63 3.11
CA VAL A 11 4.40 -25.03 3.00
C VAL A 11 5.39 -25.17 1.84
N LYS A 12 6.60 -25.67 2.12
CA LYS A 12 7.48 -26.32 1.14
C LYS A 12 7.50 -27.79 1.54
N ASN A 13 7.42 -28.70 0.55
CA ASN A 13 7.31 -30.18 0.65
C ASN A 13 7.56 -30.82 2.03
N ILE A 14 6.58 -31.60 2.47
CA ILE A 14 6.43 -32.19 3.81
C ILE A 14 7.26 -33.49 3.96
N GLU A 15 8.55 -33.45 3.62
CA GLU A 15 9.44 -34.60 3.90
C GLU A 15 10.63 -34.26 4.80
N LYS A 16 10.90 -32.98 5.12
CA LYS A 16 12.08 -32.60 5.92
C LYS A 16 11.88 -31.41 6.86
N LEU A 17 10.95 -31.45 7.83
CA LEU A 17 10.90 -30.42 8.89
C LEU A 17 10.56 -30.98 10.28
N ARG A 18 11.42 -31.87 10.81
CA ARG A 18 11.67 -31.88 12.26
C ARG A 18 12.56 -30.66 12.53
N TYR A 19 12.04 -29.66 13.27
CA TYR A 19 12.80 -28.52 13.82
C TYR A 19 13.06 -27.25 12.98
N ALA A 20 12.24 -26.93 11.96
CA ALA A 20 12.13 -25.54 11.51
C ALA A 20 10.66 -25.14 11.35
N LYS A 21 10.11 -24.58 12.44
CA LYS A 21 8.76 -24.03 12.48
C LYS A 21 8.74 -22.75 11.63
N LYS A 22 8.48 -22.89 10.33
CA LYS A 22 8.38 -21.75 9.41
C LYS A 22 7.26 -20.82 9.90
N PRO A 23 7.47 -19.49 10.00
CA PRO A 23 6.47 -18.60 10.57
C PRO A 23 5.21 -18.59 9.70
N VAL A 24 4.06 -18.72 10.35
CA VAL A 24 2.75 -18.54 9.71
C VAL A 24 2.51 -17.06 9.52
N ILE A 25 2.26 -16.64 8.28
CA ILE A 25 1.97 -15.23 7.96
C ILE A 25 0.47 -15.06 7.73
N TYR A 26 -0.15 -14.17 8.49
CA TYR A 26 -1.55 -13.79 8.33
C TYR A 26 -1.66 -12.62 7.35
N LYS A 27 -2.45 -12.72 6.29
CA LYS A 27 -2.57 -11.65 5.27
C LYS A 27 -3.95 -10.96 5.31
N CYS A 28 -4.04 -9.62 5.18
CA CYS A 28 -5.33 -8.95 4.94
C CYS A 28 -5.76 -9.25 3.49
N THR A 29 -6.95 -9.81 3.31
CA THR A 29 -7.49 -10.13 1.98
C THR A 29 -7.75 -8.90 1.11
N ARG A 30 -7.94 -7.72 1.72
CA ARG A 30 -8.19 -6.46 1.02
C ARG A 30 -6.92 -5.78 0.48
N CYS A 31 -5.82 -5.80 1.23
CA CYS A 31 -4.60 -5.05 0.88
C CYS A 31 -3.34 -5.92 0.73
N GLY A 32 -3.41 -7.21 1.01
CA GLY A 32 -2.29 -8.15 0.88
C GLY A 32 -1.19 -8.05 1.94
N LYS A 33 -1.21 -7.05 2.85
CA LYS A 33 -0.21 -6.90 3.92
C LYS A 33 -0.17 -8.14 4.83
N GLY A 34 1.05 -8.61 5.11
CA GLY A 34 1.32 -9.75 5.96
C GLY A 34 1.69 -9.36 7.39
N TYR A 35 1.24 -10.16 8.35
CA TYR A 35 1.49 -9.97 9.78
C TYR A 35 1.96 -11.29 10.39
N GLN A 36 2.94 -11.21 11.29
CA GLN A 36 3.46 -12.39 12.01
C GLN A 36 2.49 -12.90 13.08
N LEU A 37 1.58 -12.03 13.54
CA LEU A 37 0.59 -12.33 14.58
C LEU A 37 -0.81 -12.05 14.07
N GLU A 38 -1.75 -12.92 14.43
CA GLU A 38 -3.17 -12.75 14.11
C GLU A 38 -3.74 -11.48 14.75
N THR A 39 -3.35 -11.17 15.98
CA THR A 39 -3.78 -9.96 16.70
C THR A 39 -3.39 -8.68 15.97
N SER A 40 -2.18 -8.65 15.38
CA SER A 40 -1.72 -7.54 14.55
C SER A 40 -2.56 -7.39 13.28
N LEU A 41 -2.93 -8.49 12.63
CA LEU A 41 -3.85 -8.46 11.48
C LEU A 41 -5.25 -8.00 11.89
N ARG A 42 -5.80 -8.50 13.01
CA ARG A 42 -7.11 -8.09 13.54
C ARG A 42 -7.16 -6.60 13.84
N ARG A 43 -6.11 -6.06 14.47
CA ARG A 43 -5.95 -4.62 14.70
C ARG A 43 -5.93 -3.85 13.39
N HIS A 44 -5.14 -4.31 12.41
CA HIS A 44 -5.10 -3.70 11.08
C HIS A 44 -6.46 -3.73 10.38
N GLN A 45 -7.21 -4.83 10.46
CA GLN A 45 -8.54 -4.90 9.83
C GLN A 45 -9.53 -3.92 10.47
N ARG A 46 -9.49 -3.76 11.80
CA ARG A 46 -10.36 -2.85 12.55
C ARG A 46 -10.04 -1.38 12.27
N LEU A 47 -8.75 -1.03 12.22
CA LEU A 47 -8.30 0.36 12.08
C LEU A 47 -8.09 0.81 10.63
N GLU A 48 -7.84 -0.12 9.70
CA GLU A 48 -7.47 0.21 8.31
C GLU A 48 -8.42 -0.42 7.30
N CYS A 49 -8.57 -1.75 7.29
CA CYS A 49 -9.34 -2.44 6.24
C CYS A 49 -10.87 -2.16 6.34
N GLY A 50 -11.33 -1.36 7.32
CA GLY A 50 -12.71 -0.83 7.44
C GLY A 50 -12.82 0.69 7.47
N VAL A 51 -11.70 1.43 7.35
CA VAL A 51 -11.74 2.90 7.30
C VAL A 51 -11.67 3.32 5.84
N GLU A 52 -12.67 4.07 5.40
CA GLU A 52 -12.65 4.64 4.07
C GLU A 52 -11.59 5.74 3.99
N PRO A 53 -10.73 5.74 2.97
CA PRO A 53 -9.71 6.75 2.85
C PRO A 53 -10.38 8.08 2.49
N LYS A 54 -10.45 8.99 3.47
CA LYS A 54 -11.14 10.29 3.36
C LYS A 54 -10.24 11.41 2.88
N HIS A 55 -8.93 11.18 2.85
CA HIS A 55 -7.94 12.20 2.55
C HIS A 55 -7.32 11.93 1.20
N GLU A 56 -7.51 12.82 0.24
CA GLU A 56 -7.03 12.67 -1.13
C GLU A 56 -5.91 13.65 -1.43
N CYS A 57 -4.85 13.14 -2.05
CA CYS A 57 -3.80 13.98 -2.60
C CYS A 57 -4.29 14.68 -3.87
N GLN A 58 -4.42 16.00 -3.81
CA GLN A 58 -4.84 16.84 -4.95
C GLN A 58 -3.82 16.89 -6.10
N ILE A 59 -2.64 16.29 -5.92
CA ILE A 59 -1.62 16.20 -6.95
C ILE A 59 -1.75 14.92 -7.77
N CYS A 60 -1.92 13.76 -7.12
CA CYS A 60 -1.86 12.46 -7.79
C CYS A 60 -3.10 11.59 -7.59
N GLY A 61 -4.16 12.11 -6.96
CA GLY A 61 -5.42 11.39 -6.67
C GLY A 61 -5.30 10.27 -5.63
N LYS A 62 -4.12 10.03 -5.06
CA LYS A 62 -3.91 8.94 -4.09
C LYS A 62 -4.67 9.22 -2.79
N LYS A 63 -5.46 8.24 -2.35
CA LYS A 63 -6.27 8.34 -1.14
C LYS A 63 -5.57 7.73 0.08
N PHE A 64 -5.78 8.34 1.23
CA PHE A 64 -5.18 8.00 2.53
C PHE A 64 -6.25 7.89 3.61
N THR A 65 -6.04 6.95 4.51
CA THR A 65 -6.90 6.71 5.68
C THR A 65 -6.81 7.85 6.70
N TYR A 66 -5.61 8.39 6.92
CA TYR A 66 -5.36 9.43 7.93
C TYR A 66 -4.65 10.65 7.36
N ARG A 67 -4.95 11.81 7.97
CA ARG A 67 -4.38 13.11 7.59
C ARG A 67 -2.86 13.13 7.65
N PHE A 68 -2.24 12.55 8.68
CA PHE A 68 -0.77 12.57 8.81
C PHE A 68 -0.07 11.81 7.66
N MET A 69 -0.68 10.73 7.16
CA MET A 69 -0.16 9.99 6.01
C MET A 69 -0.22 10.84 4.73
N LEU A 70 -1.32 11.58 4.53
CA LEU A 70 -1.43 12.56 3.44
C LEU A 70 -0.36 13.65 3.58
N THR A 71 -0.22 14.26 4.76
CA THR A 71 0.76 15.35 4.97
C THR A 71 2.18 14.90 4.63
N HIS A 72 2.61 13.73 5.11
CA HIS A 72 3.92 13.16 4.78
C HIS A 72 4.06 12.88 3.28
N HIS A 73 3.02 12.35 2.64
CA HIS A 73 3.02 12.09 1.21
C HIS A 73 3.11 13.38 0.38
N MET A 74 2.43 14.47 0.75
CA MET A 74 2.36 15.71 -0.01
C MET A 74 3.76 16.28 -0.31
N VAL A 75 4.69 16.19 0.64
CA VAL A 75 6.09 16.65 0.44
C VAL A 75 6.76 15.87 -0.69
N SER A 76 6.64 14.53 -0.66
CA SER A 76 7.20 13.67 -1.71
C SER A 76 6.50 13.85 -3.06
N CYS A 77 5.19 14.07 -3.04
CA CYS A 77 4.36 14.16 -4.23
C CYS A 77 4.58 15.48 -4.97
N ARG A 78 4.75 16.60 -4.25
CA ARG A 78 5.13 17.90 -4.81
C ARG A 78 6.47 17.84 -5.53
N LYS A 79 7.48 17.23 -4.90
CA LYS A 79 8.81 17.05 -5.52
C LYS A 79 8.72 16.25 -6.81
N LYS A 80 7.99 15.13 -6.80
CA LYS A 80 7.77 14.33 -8.01
C LYS A 80 7.03 15.12 -9.09
N ARG A 81 6.02 15.91 -8.74
CA ARG A 81 5.31 16.76 -9.70
C ARG A 81 6.19 17.81 -10.34
N ALA A 82 7.03 18.49 -9.56
CA ALA A 82 7.99 19.43 -10.12
C ALA A 82 8.95 18.72 -11.11
N LEU A 83 9.42 17.50 -10.78
CA LEU A 83 10.23 16.71 -11.71
C LEU A 83 9.46 16.35 -12.99
N TYR A 84 8.22 15.89 -12.88
CA TYR A 84 7.39 15.57 -14.05
C TYR A 84 7.06 16.80 -14.89
N GLU A 85 6.79 17.97 -14.29
CA GLU A 85 6.55 19.24 -15.00
C GLU A 85 7.80 19.71 -15.75
N MET A 86 9.00 19.53 -15.19
CA MET A 86 10.26 19.82 -15.88
C MET A 86 10.45 18.92 -17.11
N VAL A 87 10.13 17.63 -17.00
CA VAL A 87 10.21 16.67 -18.12
C VAL A 87 9.11 16.93 -19.15
N ALA A 88 7.92 17.33 -18.72
CA ALA A 88 6.77 17.62 -19.58
C ALA A 88 7.04 18.76 -20.59
N LEU A 89 7.84 19.75 -20.19
CA LEU A 89 8.32 20.83 -21.08
C LEU A 89 9.27 20.32 -22.18
N GLU A 90 10.02 19.24 -21.94
CA GLU A 90 10.94 18.65 -22.91
C GLU A 90 10.20 17.81 -23.97
N ILE A 91 9.04 17.23 -23.62
CA ILE A 91 8.20 16.40 -24.50
C ILE A 91 7.00 17.17 -25.10
N GLY A 92 6.81 18.44 -24.76
CA GLY A 92 5.74 19.28 -25.32
C GLY A 92 4.33 18.91 -24.86
N GLU A 93 4.18 18.15 -23.77
CA GLU A 93 2.88 17.77 -23.21
C GLU A 93 2.57 18.56 -21.93
N SER A 94 1.36 19.11 -21.82
CA SER A 94 0.96 19.93 -20.67
C SER A 94 0.22 19.16 -19.57
N ASN A 95 -0.04 17.86 -19.77
CA ASN A 95 -0.85 17.06 -18.86
C ASN A 95 0.02 16.19 -17.94
N PHE A 96 -0.05 16.49 -16.63
CA PHE A 96 0.65 15.75 -15.57
C PHE A 96 0.35 14.24 -15.59
N GLU A 97 -0.86 13.84 -15.98
CA GLU A 97 -1.26 12.44 -15.96
C GLU A 97 -0.76 11.66 -17.19
N THR A 98 -0.51 12.33 -18.32
CA THR A 98 0.15 11.73 -19.50
C THR A 98 1.67 11.70 -19.34
N ALA A 99 2.27 12.77 -18.80
CA ALA A 99 3.71 12.81 -18.46
C ALA A 99 4.10 11.73 -17.44
N LYS A 100 3.20 11.39 -16.50
CA LYS A 100 3.37 10.30 -15.54
C LYS A 100 3.28 8.90 -16.16
N ALA A 101 2.61 8.74 -17.29
CA ALA A 101 2.47 7.45 -17.98
C ALA A 101 3.64 7.15 -18.95
N ALA A 102 4.46 8.14 -19.27
CA ALA A 102 5.62 8.03 -20.17
C ALA A 102 6.94 7.59 -19.50
N LEU A 103 6.94 7.39 -18.17
CA LEU A 103 8.07 6.94 -17.34
C LEU A 103 7.73 5.63 -16.61
#